data_AF-A0A948I077-F1
#
_entry.id   AF-A0A948I077-F1
#
_cell.length_a   1.000
_cell.length_b   1.000
_cell.length_c   1.000
_cell.angle_alpha   90.00
_cell.angle_beta   90.00
_cell.angle_gamma   90.00
#
_symmetry.space_group_name_H-M   'P 1'
#
loop_
_entity.id
_entity.type
_entity.pdbx_description
1 polymer ?
#
loop_
_entity_poly.entity_id
_entity_poly.type
_entity_poly.pdbx_seq_one_letter_code
_entity_poly.pdbx_strand_id
1 'polypeptide(L)'
;MPDMSPRDQILAGIRRSLGRPRIEGEQAEALTRRLDNSQSNLVPKRSQIPHAEQVDLFVAMAEGVQTTVTRVATEADVPGAVADYLKQHNLPAELRLAPDDWLTGLPWESRSMLTIRTGRAEEPDPVSVTPAFAGVAETGTLMLTSGPKTPTTLNLLPETHMV
;
A
#
# COMPACT_ATOMS: atom_id res chain seq x y z
N MET A 1 -30.15 17.07 31.66
CA MET A 1 -28.80 16.46 31.56
C MET A 1 -28.39 16.58 30.09
N PRO A 2 -27.16 17.01 29.76
CA PRO A 2 -26.76 17.08 28.36
C PRO A 2 -26.84 15.67 27.77
N ASP A 3 -27.49 15.56 26.61
CA ASP A 3 -27.74 14.28 25.95
C ASP A 3 -26.39 13.69 25.50
N MET A 4 -26.02 12.54 26.07
CA MET A 4 -24.75 11.89 25.77
C MET A 4 -24.84 11.20 24.41
N SER A 5 -23.89 11.49 23.51
CA SER A 5 -23.86 10.87 22.19
C SER A 5 -23.80 9.34 22.29
N PRO A 6 -24.30 8.59 21.28
CA PRO A 6 -24.15 7.13 21.24
C PRO A 6 -22.70 6.67 21.41
N ARG A 7 -21.74 7.44 20.87
CA ARG A 7 -20.30 7.22 21.07
C ARG A 7 -19.90 7.31 22.54
N ASP A 8 -20.37 8.34 23.26
CA ASP A 8 -20.04 8.53 24.67
C ASP A 8 -20.61 7.42 25.56
N GLN A 9 -21.81 6.94 25.24
CA GLN A 9 -22.44 5.80 25.91
C GLN A 9 -21.61 4.51 25.73
N ILE A 10 -21.19 4.20 24.50
CA ILE A 10 -20.32 3.05 24.20
C ILE A 10 -19.00 3.16 24.97
N LEU A 11 -18.33 4.31 24.91
CA LEU A 11 -17.05 4.52 25.60
C LEU A 11 -17.20 4.46 27.13
N ALA A 12 -18.33 4.91 27.69
CA ALA A 12 -18.63 4.75 29.11
C ALA A 12 -18.82 3.27 29.51
N GLY A 13 -19.48 2.47 28.67
CA GLY A 13 -19.61 1.03 28.87
C GLY A 13 -18.27 0.30 28.88
N ILE A 14 -17.40 0.60 27.90
CA ILE A 14 -16.04 0.02 27.83
C ILE A 14 -15.22 0.38 29.08
N ARG A 15 -15.25 1.65 29.50
CA ARG A 15 -14.58 2.10 30.73
C ARG A 15 -15.03 1.32 31.96
N ARG A 16 -16.34 1.16 32.13
CA ARG A 16 -16.94 0.39 33.24
C ARG A 16 -16.48 -1.07 33.22
N SER A 17 -16.52 -1.72 32.06
CA SER A 17 -16.09 -3.12 31.90
C SER A 17 -14.61 -3.34 32.20
N LEU A 18 -13.76 -2.35 31.93
CA LEU A 18 -12.32 -2.41 32.18
C LEU A 18 -11.92 -1.91 33.58
N GLY A 19 -12.89 -1.52 34.42
CA GLY A 19 -12.62 -0.93 35.75
C GLY A 19 -11.85 0.40 35.68
N ARG A 20 -11.95 1.12 34.56
CA ARG A 20 -11.21 2.37 34.33
C ARG A 20 -12.15 3.58 34.52
N PRO A 21 -11.87 4.49 35.45
CA PRO A 21 -12.63 5.73 35.55
C PRO A 21 -12.39 6.62 34.33
N ARG A 22 -13.25 7.64 34.15
CA ARG A 22 -12.99 8.70 33.18
C ARG A 22 -11.69 9.42 33.58
N ILE A 23 -10.82 9.66 32.61
CA ILE A 23 -9.59 10.43 32.83
C ILE A 23 -10.00 11.90 32.90
N GLU A 24 -9.62 12.58 33.98
CA GLU A 24 -10.02 13.95 34.29
C GLU A 24 -8.83 14.74 34.84
N GLY A 25 -9.00 16.06 34.98
CA GLY A 25 -7.99 16.96 35.52
C GLY A 25 -6.68 16.95 34.74
N GLU A 26 -5.57 17.04 35.46
CA GLU A 26 -4.22 17.15 34.89
C GLU A 26 -3.87 16.04 33.89
N GLN A 27 -4.34 14.81 34.14
CA GLN A 27 -4.11 13.69 33.22
C GLN A 27 -4.85 13.87 31.89
N ALA A 28 -6.09 14.37 31.93
CA ALA A 28 -6.85 14.64 30.72
C ALA A 28 -6.22 15.80 29.94
N GLU A 29 -5.82 16.86 30.64
CA GLU A 29 -5.13 18.01 30.04
C GLU A 29 -3.80 17.62 29.40
N ALA A 30 -3.00 16.77 30.04
CA ALA A 30 -1.74 16.28 29.51
C ALA A 30 -1.94 15.43 28.23
N LEU A 31 -2.98 14.59 28.21
CA LEU A 31 -3.33 13.80 27.02
C LEU A 31 -3.80 14.70 25.87
N THR A 32 -4.68 15.65 26.14
CA THR A 32 -5.15 16.63 25.15
C THR A 32 -3.98 17.42 24.59
N ARG A 33 -3.11 17.94 25.46
CA ARG A 33 -1.91 18.68 25.04
C ARG A 33 -1.00 17.84 24.14
N ARG A 34 -0.83 16.54 24.43
CA ARG A 34 -0.03 15.63 23.60
C ARG A 34 -0.68 15.37 22.23
N LEU A 35 -2.00 15.27 22.17
CA LEU A 35 -2.74 15.09 20.91
C LEU A 35 -2.63 16.36 20.04
N ASP A 36 -2.82 17.53 20.66
CA ASP A 36 -2.79 18.82 19.97
C ASP A 36 -1.37 19.24 19.55
N ASN A 37 -0.35 18.85 20.33
CA ASN A 37 1.06 19.17 20.08
C ASN A 37 1.86 17.91 19.72
N SER A 38 1.25 17.04 18.90
CA SER A 38 1.92 15.81 18.44
C SER A 38 3.23 16.17 17.73
N GLN A 39 4.35 15.77 18.31
CA GLN A 39 5.65 15.90 17.67
C GLN A 39 5.90 14.68 16.80
N SER A 40 6.55 14.89 15.66
CA SER A 40 7.01 13.78 14.83
C SER A 40 7.93 12.88 15.65
N ASN A 41 7.74 11.58 15.49
CA ASN A 41 8.71 10.60 15.97
C ASN A 41 10.05 10.79 15.25
N LEU A 42 11.08 10.10 15.73
CA LEU A 42 12.39 10.07 15.07
C LEU A 42 12.21 9.68 13.59
N VAL A 43 12.53 10.61 12.69
CA VAL A 43 12.58 10.36 11.25
C VAL A 43 14.01 10.00 10.89
N PRO A 44 14.26 8.79 10.36
CA PRO A 44 15.62 8.37 10.04
C PRO A 44 16.27 9.29 9.01
N LYS A 45 17.50 9.74 9.31
CA LYS A 45 18.22 10.71 8.49
C LYS A 45 18.50 10.22 7.07
N ARG A 46 18.56 8.90 6.86
CA ARG A 46 18.92 8.30 5.56
C ARG A 46 17.92 8.61 4.44
N SER A 47 16.66 8.96 4.75
CA SER A 47 15.67 9.39 3.75
C SER A 47 15.56 10.91 3.61
N GLN A 48 16.30 11.70 4.40
CA GLN A 48 16.34 13.17 4.34
C GLN A 48 17.33 13.64 3.26
N ILE A 49 17.07 13.22 2.03
CA ILE A 49 17.90 13.45 0.83
C ILE A 49 17.01 13.94 -0.32
N PRO A 50 17.57 14.51 -1.41
CA PRO A 50 16.80 14.92 -2.58
C PRO A 50 15.93 13.80 -3.14
N HIS A 51 14.78 14.13 -3.73
CA HIS A 51 13.78 13.15 -4.15
C HIS A 51 14.32 12.10 -5.15
N ALA A 52 15.16 12.49 -6.10
CA ALA A 52 15.80 11.54 -7.02
C ALA A 52 16.63 10.49 -6.26
N GLU A 53 17.40 10.91 -5.26
CA GLU A 53 18.17 10.02 -4.40
C GLU A 53 17.29 9.17 -3.48
N GLN A 54 16.09 9.66 -3.10
CA GLN A 54 15.10 8.84 -2.39
C GLN A 54 14.59 7.69 -3.27
N VAL A 55 14.39 7.92 -4.57
CA VAL A 55 14.00 6.85 -5.51
C VAL A 55 15.14 5.84 -5.63
N ASP A 56 16.40 6.30 -5.76
CA ASP A 56 17.56 5.40 -5.79
C ASP A 56 17.69 4.58 -4.49
N LEU A 57 17.49 5.22 -3.32
CA LEU A 57 17.49 4.56 -2.03
C LEU A 57 16.35 3.53 -1.92
N PHE A 58 15.13 3.86 -2.39
CA PHE A 58 14.01 2.93 -2.42
C PHE A 58 14.37 1.66 -3.20
N VAL A 59 14.93 1.82 -4.41
CA VAL A 59 15.34 0.69 -5.25
C VAL A 59 16.38 -0.17 -4.53
N ALA A 60 17.43 0.45 -3.99
CA ALA A 60 18.49 -0.28 -3.27
C ALA A 60 17.94 -1.04 -2.05
N MET A 61 17.01 -0.46 -1.30
CA MET A 61 16.39 -1.11 -0.14
C MET A 61 15.43 -2.24 -0.55
N ALA A 62 14.65 -2.07 -1.62
CA ALA A 62 13.74 -3.08 -2.14
C ALA A 62 14.51 -4.29 -2.73
N GLU A 63 15.55 -4.03 -3.53
CA GLU A 63 16.44 -5.07 -4.04
C GLU A 63 17.18 -5.81 -2.91
N GLY A 64 17.50 -5.10 -1.82
CA GLY A 64 18.10 -5.69 -0.61
C GLY A 64 17.21 -6.76 0.06
N VAL A 65 15.91 -6.74 -0.19
CA VAL A 65 14.94 -7.77 0.24
C VAL A 65 14.44 -8.63 -0.93
N GLN A 66 15.24 -8.74 -1.99
CA GLN A 66 15.00 -9.60 -3.17
C GLN A 66 13.79 -9.19 -4.02
N THR A 67 13.36 -7.93 -3.96
CA THR A 67 12.38 -7.39 -4.93
C THR A 67 13.09 -7.08 -6.25
N THR A 68 12.56 -7.60 -7.36
CA THR A 68 13.00 -7.18 -8.69
C THR A 68 12.44 -5.81 -9.03
N VAL A 69 13.28 -4.87 -9.46
CA VAL A 69 12.86 -3.53 -9.85
C VAL A 69 13.21 -3.26 -11.31
N THR A 70 12.24 -2.76 -12.07
CA THR A 70 12.46 -2.30 -13.46
C THR A 70 12.05 -0.84 -13.56
N ARG A 71 12.95 0.01 -14.06
CA ARG A 71 12.65 1.42 -14.38
C ARG A 71 12.15 1.51 -15.82
N VAL A 72 11.00 2.13 -16.01
CA VAL A 72 10.42 2.43 -17.32
C VAL A 72 10.52 3.92 -17.60
N ALA A 73 10.66 4.30 -18.88
CA ALA A 73 10.77 5.70 -19.28
C ALA A 73 9.42 6.41 -19.26
N THR A 74 8.36 5.69 -19.65
CA THR A 74 7.00 6.20 -19.71
C THR A 74 5.99 5.18 -19.19
N GLU A 75 4.79 5.65 -18.83
CA GLU A 75 3.68 4.77 -18.42
C GLU A 75 3.30 3.76 -19.52
N ALA A 76 3.44 4.14 -20.79
CA ALA A 76 3.14 3.27 -21.93
C ALA A 76 4.09 2.07 -22.05
N ASP A 77 5.26 2.12 -21.40
CA ASP A 77 6.23 1.03 -21.41
C ASP A 77 5.91 -0.05 -20.36
N VAL A 78 5.02 0.23 -19.39
CA VAL A 78 4.66 -0.68 -18.29
C VAL A 78 4.16 -2.05 -18.79
N PRO A 79 3.19 -2.15 -19.73
CA PRO A 79 2.76 -3.46 -20.24
C PRO A 79 3.90 -4.27 -20.88
N GLY A 80 4.87 -3.59 -21.50
CA GLY A 80 6.06 -4.22 -22.07
C GLY A 80 6.97 -4.81 -21.00
N ALA A 81 7.30 -4.02 -19.98
CA ALA A 81 8.12 -4.47 -18.86
C ALA A 81 7.48 -5.66 -18.12
N VAL A 82 6.16 -5.65 -17.96
CA VAL A 82 5.41 -6.78 -17.39
C VAL A 82 5.57 -8.03 -18.26
N ALA A 83 5.31 -7.93 -19.56
CA ALA A 83 5.44 -9.08 -20.47
C ALA A 83 6.87 -9.65 -20.51
N ASP A 84 7.88 -8.79 -20.48
CA ASP A 84 9.29 -9.19 -20.46
C ASP A 84 9.65 -9.92 -19.16
N TYR A 85 9.16 -9.44 -18.01
CA TYR A 85 9.34 -10.11 -16.73
C TYR A 85 8.71 -11.52 -16.73
N LEU A 86 7.45 -11.64 -17.18
CA LEU A 86 6.79 -12.95 -17.27
C LEU A 86 7.59 -13.94 -18.12
N LYS A 87 8.07 -13.48 -19.29
CA LYS A 87 8.88 -14.30 -20.19
C LYS A 87 10.22 -14.70 -19.56
N GLN A 88 10.92 -13.77 -18.93
CA GLN A 88 12.22 -14.02 -18.31
C GLN A 88 12.12 -15.05 -17.18
N HIS A 89 11.02 -15.04 -16.44
CA HIS A 89 10.78 -15.92 -15.31
C HIS A 89 9.96 -17.19 -15.67
N ASN A 90 9.69 -17.42 -16.96
CA ASN A 90 8.87 -18.53 -17.45
C ASN A 90 7.48 -18.62 -16.79
N LEU A 91 6.88 -17.46 -16.50
CA LEU A 91 5.54 -17.35 -15.93
C LEU A 91 4.47 -17.37 -17.03
N PRO A 92 3.24 -17.83 -16.73
CA PRO A 92 2.12 -17.71 -17.65
C PRO A 92 1.87 -16.26 -18.06
N ALA A 93 1.48 -16.04 -19.32
CA ALA A 93 1.05 -14.73 -19.82
C ALA A 93 -0.37 -14.36 -19.36
N GLU A 94 -0.71 -14.68 -18.10
CA GLU A 94 -2.01 -14.43 -17.48
C GLU A 94 -1.87 -13.48 -16.29
N LEU A 95 -2.65 -12.40 -16.27
CA LEU A 95 -2.56 -11.34 -15.28
C LEU A 95 -3.91 -11.04 -14.64
N ARG A 96 -3.91 -10.82 -13.32
CA ARG A 96 -5.01 -10.19 -12.61
C ARG A 96 -4.69 -8.72 -12.30
N LEU A 97 -5.35 -7.78 -12.97
CA LEU A 97 -5.17 -6.35 -12.71
C LEU A 97 -6.10 -5.86 -11.61
N ALA A 98 -5.59 -4.94 -10.79
CA ALA A 98 -6.42 -4.09 -9.96
C ALA A 98 -7.39 -3.27 -10.84
N PRO A 99 -8.69 -3.15 -10.46
CA PRO A 99 -9.66 -2.25 -11.09
C PRO A 99 -9.40 -0.77 -10.77
N ASP A 100 -8.14 -0.35 -10.92
CA ASP A 100 -7.70 1.03 -10.78
C ASP A 100 -7.69 1.74 -12.16
N ASP A 101 -8.14 2.99 -12.20
CA ASP A 101 -8.35 3.71 -13.47
C ASP A 101 -7.04 4.00 -14.19
N TRP A 102 -5.97 4.32 -13.44
CA TRP A 102 -4.65 4.58 -14.02
C TRP A 102 -4.08 3.28 -14.59
N LEU A 103 -4.10 2.20 -13.80
CA LEU A 103 -3.55 0.91 -14.23
C LEU A 103 -4.31 0.32 -15.42
N THR A 104 -5.65 0.35 -15.39
CA THR A 104 -6.49 -0.18 -16.48
C THR A 104 -6.48 0.70 -17.73
N GLY A 105 -6.10 1.98 -17.61
CA GLY A 105 -5.97 2.91 -18.73
C GLY A 105 -4.66 2.81 -19.53
N LEU A 106 -3.70 1.99 -19.08
CA LEU A 106 -2.45 1.75 -19.81
C LEU A 106 -2.69 0.97 -21.12
N PRO A 107 -1.80 1.08 -22.14
CA PRO A 107 -2.01 0.49 -23.46
C PRO A 107 -1.71 -1.02 -23.48
N TRP A 108 -2.45 -1.79 -22.68
CA TRP A 108 -2.30 -3.24 -22.54
C TRP A 108 -2.54 -4.00 -23.85
N GLU A 109 -3.37 -3.46 -24.74
CA GLU A 109 -3.66 -4.01 -26.07
C GLU A 109 -2.43 -4.09 -26.98
N SER A 110 -1.38 -3.31 -26.69
CA SER A 110 -0.08 -3.42 -27.37
C SER A 110 0.60 -4.78 -27.14
N ARG A 111 0.14 -5.54 -26.15
CA ARG A 111 0.65 -6.87 -25.77
C ARG A 111 -0.46 -7.92 -25.88
N SER A 112 -0.87 -8.20 -27.12
CA SER A 112 -1.96 -9.13 -27.45
C SER A 112 -1.81 -10.57 -26.93
N MET A 113 -0.59 -10.96 -26.55
CA MET A 113 -0.30 -12.27 -25.95
C MET A 113 -0.67 -12.35 -24.45
N LEU A 114 -0.92 -11.21 -23.78
CA LEU A 114 -1.34 -11.18 -22.38
C LEU A 114 -2.84 -11.46 -22.28
N THR A 115 -3.20 -12.46 -21.48
CA THR A 115 -4.57 -12.67 -21.03
C THR A 115 -4.78 -11.88 -19.75
N ILE A 116 -5.61 -10.84 -19.82
CA ILE A 116 -5.79 -9.89 -18.73
C ILE A 116 -7.21 -10.00 -18.18
N ARG A 117 -7.31 -10.18 -16.87
CA ARG A 117 -8.58 -10.12 -16.13
C ARG A 117 -8.49 -9.02 -15.08
N THR A 118 -9.54 -8.20 -14.94
CA THR A 118 -9.57 -7.13 -13.95
C THR A 118 -10.47 -7.50 -12.77
N GLY A 119 -10.04 -7.24 -11.54
CA GLY A 119 -10.85 -7.44 -10.35
C GLY A 119 -10.07 -8.06 -9.19
N ARG A 120 -10.79 -8.72 -8.27
CA ARG A 120 -10.20 -9.40 -7.11
C ARG A 120 -9.43 -10.64 -7.57
N ALA A 121 -8.25 -10.94 -7.05
CA ALA A 121 -7.62 -12.25 -7.30
C ALA A 121 -8.46 -13.38 -6.70
N GLU A 122 -8.42 -14.54 -7.36
CA GLU A 122 -8.93 -15.83 -6.93
C GLU A 122 -7.79 -16.86 -7.05
N GLU A 123 -7.79 -17.93 -6.25
CA GLU A 123 -6.93 -19.11 -6.56
C GLU A 123 -7.50 -19.72 -7.85
N PRO A 124 -6.82 -19.67 -9.03
CA PRO A 124 -5.40 -19.92 -9.25
C PRO A 124 -4.64 -18.78 -9.99
N ASP A 125 -5.02 -17.52 -9.83
CA ASP A 125 -4.36 -16.39 -10.52
C ASP A 125 -2.85 -16.35 -10.15
N PRO A 126 -1.92 -16.58 -11.10
CA PRO A 126 -0.50 -16.74 -10.77
C PRO A 126 0.22 -15.40 -10.58
N VAL A 127 -0.30 -14.34 -11.21
CA VAL A 127 0.30 -13.02 -11.21
C VAL A 127 -0.77 -11.94 -11.02
N SER A 128 -0.53 -11.01 -10.11
CA SER A 128 -1.27 -9.76 -9.99
C SER A 128 -0.43 -8.55 -10.36
N VAL A 129 -1.11 -7.51 -10.85
CA VAL A 129 -0.52 -6.17 -10.97
C VAL A 129 -1.42 -5.16 -10.27
N THR A 130 -0.85 -4.34 -9.40
CA THR A 130 -1.57 -3.34 -8.61
C THR A 130 -0.79 -2.03 -8.55
N PRO A 131 -1.41 -0.85 -8.51
CA PRO A 131 -0.66 0.35 -8.13
C PRO A 131 -0.28 0.32 -6.64
N ALA A 132 0.78 1.03 -6.29
CA ALA A 132 1.06 1.42 -4.90
C ALA A 132 0.56 2.83 -4.60
N PHE A 133 0.15 3.07 -3.36
CA PHE A 133 -0.13 4.42 -2.87
C PHE A 133 1.16 5.21 -2.64
N ALA A 134 2.19 4.56 -2.09
CA ALA A 134 3.50 5.17 -1.87
C ALA A 134 4.61 4.11 -1.76
N GLY A 135 5.84 4.51 -2.06
CA GLY A 135 7.07 3.78 -1.70
C GLY A 135 7.78 4.47 -0.55
N VAL A 136 8.23 3.71 0.45
CA VAL A 136 9.01 4.19 1.58
C VAL A 136 10.48 3.92 1.30
N ALA A 137 11.17 4.94 0.79
CA ALA A 137 12.57 4.85 0.37
C ALA A 137 13.47 4.23 1.43
N GLU A 138 13.24 4.61 2.67
CA GLU A 138 14.06 4.24 3.80
C GLU A 138 14.16 2.71 4.03
N THR A 139 13.10 1.97 3.72
CA THR A 139 12.97 0.54 4.00
C THR A 139 12.66 -0.29 2.77
N GLY A 140 12.53 0.32 1.59
CA GLY A 140 12.09 -0.36 0.37
C GLY A 140 10.65 -0.87 0.47
N THR A 141 9.84 -0.29 1.35
CA THR A 141 8.48 -0.78 1.63
C THR A 141 7.47 -0.15 0.69
N LEU A 142 6.54 -0.95 0.17
CA LEU A 142 5.39 -0.48 -0.59
C LEU A 142 4.18 -0.31 0.34
N MET A 143 3.54 0.86 0.27
CA MET A 143 2.27 1.13 0.94
C MET A 143 1.12 0.87 -0.02
N LEU A 144 0.29 -0.11 0.31
CA LEU A 144 -0.83 -0.54 -0.51
C LEU A 144 -2.14 -0.23 0.20
N THR A 145 -3.07 0.44 -0.48
CA THR A 145 -4.41 0.70 0.05
C THR A 145 -5.34 -0.45 -0.31
N SER A 146 -6.21 -0.83 0.63
CA SER A 146 -7.29 -1.78 0.35
C SER A 146 -8.55 -1.03 -0.06
N GLY A 147 -9.17 -1.43 -1.16
CA GLY A 147 -10.44 -0.85 -1.59
C GLY A 147 -11.05 -1.55 -2.80
N PRO A 148 -12.21 -1.06 -3.29
CA PRO A 148 -12.85 -1.63 -4.47
C PRO A 148 -11.96 -1.60 -5.72
N LYS A 149 -11.13 -0.54 -5.85
CA LYS A 149 -10.17 -0.34 -6.95
C LYS A 149 -8.85 -1.10 -6.76
N THR A 150 -8.49 -1.40 -5.51
CA THR A 150 -7.27 -2.13 -5.15
C THR A 150 -7.59 -3.24 -4.13
N PRO A 151 -8.27 -4.33 -4.53
CA PRO A 151 -8.63 -5.40 -3.59
C PRO A 151 -7.40 -6.08 -2.99
N THR A 152 -7.36 -6.22 -1.66
CA THR A 152 -6.23 -6.86 -0.94
C THR A 152 -5.94 -8.29 -1.37
N THR A 153 -6.89 -9.02 -1.97
CA THR A 153 -6.62 -10.38 -2.46
C THR A 153 -5.53 -10.41 -3.52
N LEU A 154 -5.36 -9.32 -4.29
CA LEU A 154 -4.29 -9.19 -5.28
C LEU A 154 -2.89 -9.18 -4.64
N ASN A 155 -2.76 -8.77 -3.39
CA ASN A 155 -1.47 -8.66 -2.70
C ASN A 155 -1.06 -9.98 -2.02
N LEU A 156 -1.97 -10.96 -1.93
CA LEU A 156 -1.83 -12.11 -1.05
C LEU A 156 -2.06 -13.46 -1.73
N LEU A 157 -2.92 -13.54 -2.75
CA LEU A 157 -3.25 -14.81 -3.40
C LEU A 157 -2.27 -15.17 -4.54
N PRO A 158 -1.94 -14.26 -5.46
CA PRO A 158 -0.99 -14.59 -6.52
C PRO A 158 0.43 -14.78 -5.98
N GLU A 159 1.13 -15.78 -6.51
CA GLU A 159 2.51 -16.06 -6.12
C GLU A 159 3.47 -14.95 -6.55
N THR A 160 3.18 -14.30 -7.68
CA THR A 160 3.92 -13.14 -8.18
C THR A 160 3.05 -11.90 -8.06
N HIS A 161 3.51 -10.91 -7.29
CA HIS A 161 2.85 -9.62 -7.17
C HIS A 161 3.73 -8.52 -7.79
N MET A 162 3.23 -7.87 -8.83
CA MET A 162 3.87 -6.73 -9.49
C MET A 162 3.19 -5.44 -9.04
N VAL A 163 4.00 -4.43 -8.69
CA VAL A 163 3.52 -3.16 -8.10
C VAL A 163 4.08 -1.96 -8.84
#